data_AF-A0A4R3NEG4-F1
#
_entry.id   AF-A0A4R3NEG4-F1
#
_cell.length_a   1.000
_cell.length_b   1.000
_cell.length_c   1.000
_cell.angle_alpha   90.00
_cell.angle_beta   90.00
_cell.angle_gamma   90.00
#
_symmetry.space_group_name_H-M   'P 1'
#
loop_
_entity.id
_entity.type
_entity.pdbx_description
1 polymer ?
#
loop_
_entity_poly.entity_id
_entity_poly.type
_entity_poly.pdbx_seq_one_letter_code
_entity_poly.pdbx_strand_id
1 'polypeptide(L)'
;MSKRQGRQSSGKRNSSSSQSRRRLHIPHRSRHVPDSEWRRTYPGPVPPQWQEIAEAKGFSIVGRVRDRNHVVLRCRACGADTVQKSFALRTALPICGGCLETRRLQDAAKCGFTLLERDEMHHKYGHYRLPCGHAARLQFGRVERLAREGKAAGRAGFHCPTCYAARLSSDAAARGWTLLGPDPEANPNYRSYRHDGCGHTQRVAIANMITGRFGCEQCGTCWSAAPSEIYVLAFEVPKKGNFIKLGYSRDPESR
;
A
#
# COMPACT_ATOMS: atom_id res chain seq x y z
N MET A 1 68.55 32.00 -38.95
CA MET A 1 67.90 32.17 -40.27
C MET A 1 66.94 31.02 -40.49
N SER A 2 65.70 31.33 -40.88
CA SER A 2 64.79 30.58 -41.79
C SER A 2 64.57 29.07 -41.55
N LYS A 3 63.35 28.52 -41.60
CA LYS A 3 62.06 29.00 -42.10
C LYS A 3 60.99 27.99 -41.66
N ARG A 4 59.77 28.52 -41.52
CA ARG A 4 58.48 27.83 -41.41
C ARG A 4 58.23 26.82 -42.54
N GLN A 5 57.42 25.80 -42.24
CA GLN A 5 56.20 25.31 -42.95
C GLN A 5 55.90 23.92 -42.35
N GLY A 6 54.72 23.54 -41.85
CA GLY A 6 53.35 23.95 -42.15
C GLY A 6 52.63 22.77 -42.82
N ARG A 7 51.89 21.96 -42.06
CA ARG A 7 50.75 21.17 -42.58
C ARG A 7 49.75 20.77 -41.49
N GLN A 8 48.58 21.39 -41.62
CA GLN A 8 47.21 20.96 -41.28
C GLN A 8 47.02 19.44 -41.48
N SER A 9 46.04 18.70 -40.96
CA SER A 9 44.85 18.89 -40.14
C SER A 9 44.24 17.48 -40.01
N SER A 10 43.59 17.16 -38.90
CA SER A 10 42.36 16.33 -38.89
C SER A 10 41.92 16.12 -37.44
N GLY A 11 40.96 16.95 -37.02
CA GLY A 11 40.26 16.76 -35.76
C GLY A 11 39.49 15.45 -35.76
N LYS A 12 39.74 14.61 -34.76
CA LYS A 12 38.75 13.65 -34.29
C LYS A 12 38.02 14.28 -33.11
N ARG A 13 36.89 14.91 -33.45
CA ARG A 13 35.82 15.21 -32.50
C ARG A 13 35.34 13.87 -31.93
N ASN A 14 35.73 13.55 -30.70
CA ASN A 14 35.08 12.51 -29.91
C ASN A 14 33.72 13.04 -29.46
N SER A 15 32.75 12.97 -30.37
CA SER A 15 31.34 13.19 -30.09
C SER A 15 30.61 11.85 -30.13
N SER A 16 30.43 11.23 -28.97
CA SER A 16 29.44 10.15 -28.80
C SER A 16 28.93 10.11 -27.37
N SER A 17 28.08 11.11 -27.08
CA SER A 17 26.82 11.00 -26.36
C SER A 17 26.78 10.12 -25.11
N SER A 18 26.95 10.77 -23.95
CA SER A 18 26.35 10.36 -22.68
C SER A 18 24.82 10.40 -22.77
N GLN A 19 24.19 9.39 -23.37
CA GLN A 19 22.77 9.17 -23.20
C GLN A 19 22.52 8.75 -21.76
N SER A 20 21.99 9.68 -20.95
CA SER A 20 21.29 9.34 -19.71
C SER A 20 20.32 8.19 -19.99
N ARG A 21 20.68 6.99 -19.52
CA ARG A 21 19.93 5.77 -19.84
C ARG A 21 18.57 5.86 -19.15
N ARG A 22 17.52 6.00 -19.95
CA ARG A 22 16.13 6.04 -19.47
C ARG A 22 15.80 4.77 -18.70
N ARG A 23 15.03 4.89 -17.62
CA ARG A 23 14.63 3.76 -16.78
C ARG A 23 13.71 2.83 -17.57
N LEU A 24 14.10 1.56 -17.65
CA LEU A 24 13.31 0.50 -18.27
C LEU A 24 12.45 -0.19 -17.21
N HIS A 25 11.13 -0.16 -17.37
CA HIS A 25 10.21 -0.79 -16.44
C HIS A 25 9.93 -2.24 -16.85
N ILE A 26 10.38 -3.18 -16.01
CA ILE A 26 10.22 -4.62 -16.23
C ILE A 26 8.98 -5.12 -15.47
N PRO A 27 8.07 -5.87 -16.14
CA PRO A 27 6.93 -6.52 -15.49
C PRO A 27 7.38 -7.43 -14.34
N HIS A 28 6.61 -7.45 -13.25
CA HIS A 28 6.97 -8.19 -12.03
C HIS A 28 7.38 -9.64 -12.29
N ARG A 29 6.60 -10.38 -13.08
CA ARG A 29 6.84 -11.82 -13.38
C ARG A 29 8.15 -12.06 -14.16
N SER A 30 8.82 -11.00 -14.61
CA SER A 30 9.99 -11.03 -15.47
C SER A 30 11.24 -10.45 -14.80
N ARG A 31 11.15 -10.03 -13.54
CA ARG A 31 12.24 -9.40 -12.78
C ARG A 31 13.34 -10.35 -12.30
N HIS A 32 13.05 -11.66 -12.27
CA HIS A 32 14.07 -12.67 -11.98
C HIS A 32 15.12 -12.78 -13.11
N VAL A 33 14.82 -12.23 -14.29
CA VAL A 33 15.76 -12.20 -15.40
C VAL A 33 16.67 -10.98 -15.24
N PRO A 34 18.00 -11.15 -15.34
CA PRO A 34 18.95 -10.05 -15.19
C PRO A 34 18.65 -8.86 -16.11
N ASP A 35 18.89 -7.65 -15.60
CA ASP A 35 18.71 -6.39 -16.35
C ASP A 35 19.48 -6.34 -17.67
N SER A 36 20.62 -7.04 -17.76
CA SER A 36 21.44 -7.15 -18.98
C SER A 36 20.68 -7.81 -20.13
N GLU A 37 19.88 -8.84 -19.86
CA GLU A 37 19.10 -9.55 -20.87
C GLU A 37 17.99 -8.66 -21.47
N TRP A 38 17.38 -7.81 -20.65
CA TRP A 38 16.35 -6.87 -21.12
C TRP A 38 16.91 -5.73 -21.97
N ARG A 39 18.23 -5.50 -21.90
CA ARG A 39 18.94 -4.50 -22.70
C ARG A 39 19.47 -5.08 -24.00
N ARG A 40 19.45 -6.39 -24.17
CA ARG A 40 19.86 -7.06 -25.41
C ARG A 40 18.78 -6.88 -26.47
N THR A 41 19.11 -6.15 -27.53
CA THR A 41 18.23 -6.00 -28.70
C THR A 41 18.11 -7.33 -29.45
N TYR A 42 16.88 -7.67 -29.84
CA TYR A 42 16.61 -8.78 -30.75
C TYR A 42 16.65 -8.27 -32.19
N PRO A 43 17.46 -8.87 -33.10
CA PRO A 43 17.76 -8.30 -34.42
C PRO A 43 16.63 -8.40 -35.46
N GLY A 44 15.42 -8.84 -35.06
CA GLY A 44 14.29 -8.93 -35.98
C GLY A 44 13.47 -7.64 -36.08
N PRO A 45 12.90 -7.33 -37.25
CA PRO A 45 12.06 -6.15 -37.43
C PRO A 45 10.83 -6.19 -36.53
N VAL A 46 10.31 -5.00 -36.21
CA VAL A 46 9.00 -4.83 -35.59
C VAL A 46 7.96 -4.80 -36.71
N PRO A 47 6.97 -5.72 -36.74
CA PRO A 47 5.92 -5.70 -37.75
C PRO A 47 5.15 -4.36 -37.77
N PRO A 48 4.82 -3.79 -38.94
CA PRO A 48 4.08 -2.52 -39.04
C PRO A 48 2.76 -2.52 -38.26
N GLN A 49 2.00 -3.62 -38.35
CA GLN A 49 0.76 -3.80 -37.60
C GLN A 49 0.96 -3.67 -36.07
N TRP A 50 2.11 -4.08 -35.53
CA TRP A 50 2.38 -3.92 -34.10
C TRP A 50 2.62 -2.46 -33.73
N GLN A 51 3.26 -1.70 -34.63
CA GLN A 51 3.41 -0.26 -34.44
C GLN A 51 2.04 0.39 -34.37
N GLU A 52 1.17 0.18 -35.36
CA GLU A 52 -0.20 0.71 -35.39
C GLU A 52 -0.99 0.39 -34.10
N ILE A 53 -0.93 -0.87 -33.63
CA ILE A 53 -1.57 -1.28 -32.37
C ILE A 53 -0.99 -0.53 -31.16
N ALA A 54 0.33 -0.36 -31.10
CA ALA A 54 0.98 0.38 -30.02
C ALA A 54 0.56 1.85 -30.04
N GLU A 55 0.53 2.48 -31.21
CA GLU A 55 0.15 3.89 -31.38
C GLU A 55 -1.30 4.14 -30.96
N ALA A 56 -2.22 3.28 -31.40
CA ALA A 56 -3.63 3.32 -30.99
C ALA A 56 -3.80 3.18 -29.46
N LYS A 57 -2.86 2.51 -28.78
CA LYS A 57 -2.84 2.33 -27.33
C LYS A 57 -2.02 3.39 -26.58
N GLY A 58 -1.51 4.43 -27.28
CA GLY A 58 -0.75 5.52 -26.68
C GLY A 58 0.73 5.21 -26.45
N PHE A 59 1.29 4.26 -27.19
CA PHE A 59 2.70 3.86 -27.13
C PHE A 59 3.38 4.00 -28.49
N SER A 60 4.71 4.04 -28.50
CA SER A 60 5.53 3.70 -29.68
C SER A 60 6.41 2.50 -29.36
N ILE A 61 6.76 1.69 -30.37
CA ILE A 61 7.66 0.55 -30.16
C ILE A 61 9.09 1.01 -30.42
N VAL A 62 9.95 0.89 -29.40
CA VAL A 62 11.39 1.21 -29.55
C VAL A 62 12.11 0.08 -30.27
N GLY A 63 11.73 -1.16 -30.00
CA GLY A 63 12.31 -2.34 -30.61
C GLY A 63 11.92 -3.62 -29.89
N ARG A 64 12.46 -4.75 -30.38
CA ARG A 64 12.35 -6.06 -29.74
C ARG A 64 13.57 -6.30 -28.86
N VAL A 65 13.38 -6.91 -27.70
CA VAL A 65 14.44 -7.17 -26.71
C VAL A 65 14.33 -8.60 -26.21
N ARG A 66 15.45 -9.14 -25.68
CA ARG A 66 15.56 -10.51 -25.13
C ARG A 66 15.29 -11.62 -26.14
N ASP A 67 14.08 -11.71 -26.67
CA ASP A 67 13.64 -12.71 -27.64
C ASP A 67 12.60 -12.14 -28.61
N ARG A 68 12.10 -12.99 -29.54
CA ARG A 68 11.11 -12.58 -30.54
C ARG A 68 9.78 -12.08 -29.94
N ASN A 69 9.45 -12.44 -28.70
CA ASN A 69 8.14 -12.18 -28.10
C ASN A 69 8.13 -10.95 -27.19
N HIS A 70 9.25 -10.29 -26.92
CA HIS A 70 9.28 -9.11 -26.04
C HIS A 70 9.59 -7.84 -26.83
N VAL A 71 8.83 -6.79 -26.51
CA VAL A 71 8.94 -5.46 -27.12
C VAL A 71 9.10 -4.41 -26.03
N VAL A 72 9.86 -3.37 -26.31
CA VAL A 72 9.93 -2.18 -25.48
C VAL A 72 8.91 -1.18 -26.02
N LEU A 73 7.93 -0.85 -25.17
CA LEU A 73 6.93 0.17 -25.45
C LEU A 73 7.35 1.46 -24.76
N ARG A 74 7.42 2.54 -25.52
CA ARG A 74 7.58 3.90 -25.01
C ARG A 74 6.23 4.56 -24.85
N CYS A 75 5.93 5.00 -23.64
CA CYS A 75 4.67 5.70 -23.37
C CYS A 75 4.72 7.10 -23.97
N ARG A 76 3.69 7.48 -24.75
CA ARG A 76 3.59 8.84 -25.32
C ARG A 76 3.23 9.90 -24.27
N ALA A 77 2.64 9.50 -23.14
CA ALA A 77 2.25 10.41 -22.07
C ALA A 77 3.41 10.80 -21.14
N CYS A 78 4.23 9.84 -20.69
CA CYS A 78 5.32 10.11 -19.73
C CYS A 78 6.73 9.86 -20.28
N GLY A 79 6.87 9.33 -21.50
CA GLY A 79 8.16 9.04 -22.13
C GLY A 79 8.93 7.85 -21.56
N ALA A 80 8.38 7.16 -20.54
CA ALA A 80 9.01 5.99 -19.92
C ALA A 80 8.94 4.75 -20.82
N ASP A 81 9.97 3.92 -20.74
CA ASP A 81 10.08 2.68 -21.51
C ASP A 81 9.63 1.50 -20.63
N THR A 82 8.72 0.66 -21.12
CA THR A 82 8.19 -0.50 -20.40
C THR A 82 8.29 -1.74 -21.28
N VAL A 83 8.78 -2.85 -20.73
CA VAL A 83 8.85 -4.12 -21.47
C VAL A 83 7.49 -4.81 -21.42
N GLN A 84 7.04 -5.33 -22.55
CA GLN A 84 5.83 -6.14 -22.65
C GLN A 84 6.00 -7.31 -23.60
N LYS A 85 5.19 -8.35 -23.42
CA LYS A 85 5.05 -9.39 -24.44
C LYS A 85 4.29 -8.83 -25.63
N SER A 86 4.72 -9.13 -26.85
CA SER A 86 4.03 -8.76 -28.09
C SER A 86 2.59 -9.27 -28.13
N PHE A 87 2.33 -10.45 -27.55
CA PHE A 87 0.98 -10.96 -27.35
C PHE A 87 0.13 -10.02 -26.49
N ALA A 88 0.65 -9.56 -25.35
CA ALA A 88 -0.07 -8.65 -24.45
C ALA A 88 -0.31 -7.28 -25.09
N LEU A 89 0.64 -6.78 -25.89
CA LEU A 89 0.44 -5.61 -26.73
C LEU A 89 -0.75 -5.80 -27.69
N ARG A 90 -0.92 -6.99 -28.27
CA ARG A 90 -1.98 -7.27 -29.24
C ARG A 90 -3.35 -7.47 -28.57
N THR A 91 -3.40 -8.19 -27.45
CA THR A 91 -4.67 -8.68 -26.86
C THR A 91 -5.20 -7.87 -25.69
N ALA A 92 -4.38 -7.04 -25.05
CA ALA A 92 -4.77 -6.26 -23.87
C ALA A 92 -4.30 -4.81 -23.99
N LEU A 93 -4.69 -3.95 -23.04
CA LEU A 93 -4.15 -2.61 -22.89
C LEU A 93 -2.92 -2.66 -21.97
N PRO A 94 -1.69 -2.46 -22.48
CA PRO A 94 -0.51 -2.48 -21.64
C PRO A 94 -0.50 -1.32 -20.64
N ILE A 95 -0.15 -1.61 -19.39
CA ILE A 95 0.05 -0.58 -18.38
C ILE A 95 1.48 -0.05 -18.51
N CYS A 96 1.62 1.28 -18.64
CA CYS A 96 2.92 1.93 -18.57
C CYS A 96 3.49 1.84 -17.14
N GLY A 97 4.68 1.24 -16.99
CA GLY A 97 5.35 1.15 -15.69
C GLY A 97 5.68 2.49 -15.06
N GLY A 98 6.04 3.50 -15.86
CA GLY A 98 6.32 4.86 -15.40
C GLY A 98 5.07 5.57 -14.88
N CYS A 99 3.99 5.62 -15.67
CA CYS A 99 2.72 6.22 -15.23
C CYS A 99 2.17 5.53 -13.97
N LEU A 100 2.29 4.21 -13.88
CA LEU A 100 1.87 3.45 -12.71
C LEU A 100 2.69 3.80 -11.46
N GLU A 101 4.01 3.96 -11.59
CA GLU A 101 4.87 4.40 -10.50
C GLU A 101 4.52 5.82 -10.06
N THR A 102 4.41 6.76 -11.00
CA THR A 102 4.00 8.14 -10.72
C THR A 102 2.67 8.21 -9.98
N ARG A 103 1.66 7.45 -10.44
CA ARG A 103 0.35 7.38 -9.77
C ARG A 103 0.48 6.90 -8.33
N ARG A 104 1.26 5.84 -8.08
CA ARG A 104 1.46 5.31 -6.72
C ARG A 104 2.14 6.31 -5.80
N LEU A 105 3.11 7.06 -6.31
CA LEU A 105 3.76 8.13 -5.55
C LEU A 105 2.78 9.26 -5.22
N GLN A 106 1.93 9.64 -6.17
CA GLN A 106 0.87 10.64 -5.95
C GLN A 106 -0.18 10.17 -4.94
N ASP A 107 -0.64 8.92 -5.03
CA ASP A 107 -1.60 8.35 -4.08
C ASP A 107 -1.01 8.27 -2.66
N ALA A 108 0.28 7.91 -2.54
CA ALA A 108 0.99 7.94 -1.27
C ALA A 108 1.02 9.37 -0.69
N ALA A 109 1.45 10.34 -1.50
CA ALA A 109 1.54 11.74 -1.08
C ALA A 109 0.19 12.31 -0.62
N LYS A 110 -0.92 12.00 -1.33
CA LYS A 110 -2.29 12.38 -0.93
C LYS A 110 -2.69 11.85 0.45
N CYS A 111 -2.16 10.69 0.85
CA CYS A 111 -2.41 10.11 2.17
C CYS A 111 -1.45 10.64 3.26
N GLY A 112 -0.46 11.46 2.90
CA GLY A 112 0.68 11.82 3.75
C GLY A 112 1.69 10.66 3.90
N PHE A 113 1.64 9.65 3.03
CA PHE A 113 2.56 8.51 3.07
C PHE A 113 3.75 8.76 2.16
N THR A 114 4.91 8.18 2.50
CA THR A 114 6.06 8.09 1.60
C THR A 114 6.23 6.65 1.16
N LEU A 115 6.12 6.35 -0.13
CA LEU A 115 6.44 5.02 -0.66
C LEU A 115 7.96 4.82 -0.59
N LEU A 116 8.40 3.87 0.22
CA LEU A 116 9.82 3.53 0.40
C LEU A 116 10.27 2.62 -0.72
N GLU A 117 9.57 1.51 -0.89
CA GLU A 117 9.90 0.49 -1.88
C GLU A 117 8.68 -0.37 -2.23
N ARG A 118 8.82 -1.12 -3.32
CA ARG A 118 7.82 -2.12 -3.72
C ARG A 118 8.17 -3.44 -3.05
N ASP A 119 7.15 -4.18 -2.65
CA ASP A 119 7.35 -5.54 -2.16
C ASP A 119 7.90 -6.42 -3.30
N GLU A 120 9.00 -7.12 -3.01
CA GLU A 120 9.72 -7.95 -3.99
C GLU A 120 8.95 -9.22 -4.34
N MET A 121 8.23 -9.79 -3.37
CA MET A 121 7.53 -11.08 -3.50
C MET A 121 6.08 -10.89 -3.93
N HIS A 122 5.47 -9.75 -3.59
CA HIS A 122 4.07 -9.48 -3.80
C HIS A 122 3.83 -8.16 -4.55
N HIS A 123 3.70 -8.25 -5.88
CA HIS A 123 3.45 -7.11 -6.79
C HIS A 123 2.29 -6.16 -6.43
N LYS A 124 1.35 -6.57 -5.57
CA LYS A 124 0.22 -5.77 -5.09
C LYS A 124 0.55 -4.92 -3.87
N TYR A 125 1.73 -5.09 -3.26
CA TYR A 125 2.13 -4.45 -2.02
C TYR A 125 3.32 -3.51 -2.20
N GLY A 126 3.40 -2.53 -1.31
CA GLY A 126 4.55 -1.64 -1.13
C GLY A 126 4.78 -1.36 0.35
N HIS A 127 6.00 -0.94 0.66
CA HIS A 127 6.40 -0.48 1.99
C HIS A 127 6.31 1.04 2.04
N TYR A 128 5.61 1.55 3.04
CA TYR A 128 5.33 2.98 3.19
C TYR A 128 5.81 3.47 4.55
N ARG A 129 6.36 4.68 4.60
CA ARG A 129 6.48 5.46 5.84
C ARG A 129 5.20 6.26 6.03
N LEU A 130 4.57 6.11 7.20
CA LEU A 130 3.35 6.79 7.59
C LEU A 130 3.66 8.13 8.31
N PRO A 131 2.71 9.07 8.43
CA PRO A 131 2.89 10.34 9.14
C PRO A 131 3.33 10.21 10.60
N CYS A 132 2.93 9.12 11.26
CA CYS A 132 3.39 8.78 12.61
C CYS A 132 4.84 8.26 12.67
N GLY A 133 5.60 8.32 11.57
CA GLY A 133 6.99 7.85 11.47
C GLY A 133 7.15 6.35 11.21
N HIS A 134 6.19 5.52 11.60
CA HIS A 134 6.24 4.07 11.42
C HIS A 134 6.20 3.62 9.95
N ALA A 135 6.91 2.52 9.66
CA ALA A 135 6.79 1.81 8.40
C ALA A 135 5.59 0.85 8.41
N ALA A 136 4.90 0.73 7.29
CA ALA A 136 3.80 -0.20 7.11
C ALA A 136 3.79 -0.80 5.71
N ARG A 137 3.51 -2.10 5.64
CA ARG A 137 3.30 -2.83 4.39
C ARG A 137 1.83 -2.74 4.00
N LEU A 138 1.53 -2.11 2.85
CA LEU A 138 0.16 -1.85 2.40
C LEU A 138 -0.04 -2.29 0.95
N GLN A 139 -1.27 -2.71 0.62
CA GLN A 139 -1.66 -2.94 -0.76
C GLN A 139 -1.82 -1.62 -1.51
N PHE A 140 -1.39 -1.56 -2.77
CA PHE A 140 -1.54 -0.37 -3.62
C PHE A 140 -3.01 0.06 -3.74
N GLY A 141 -3.93 -0.89 -3.95
CA GLY A 141 -5.37 -0.58 -4.04
C GLY A 141 -5.97 -0.04 -2.74
N ARG A 142 -5.39 -0.38 -1.58
CA ARG A 142 -5.79 0.21 -0.29
C ARG A 142 -5.37 1.68 -0.22
N VAL A 143 -4.13 1.98 -0.62
CA VAL A 143 -3.61 3.36 -0.63
C VAL A 143 -4.35 4.22 -1.65
N GLU A 144 -4.61 3.70 -2.85
CA GLU A 144 -5.43 4.36 -3.87
C GLU A 144 -6.83 4.72 -3.33
N ARG A 145 -7.50 3.78 -2.65
CA ARG A 145 -8.80 4.03 -2.03
C ARG A 145 -8.72 5.12 -0.95
N LEU A 146 -7.71 5.09 -0.08
CA LEU A 146 -7.50 6.12 0.96
C LEU A 146 -7.26 7.49 0.34
N ALA A 147 -6.46 7.56 -0.73
CA ALA A 147 -6.17 8.78 -1.47
C ALA A 147 -7.43 9.38 -2.11
N ARG A 148 -8.32 8.54 -2.64
CA ARG A 148 -9.61 8.96 -3.20
C ARG A 148 -10.60 9.43 -2.14
N GLU A 149 -10.66 8.75 -1.00
CA GLU A 149 -11.59 9.09 0.09
C GLU A 149 -11.11 10.26 0.96
N GLY A 150 -9.89 10.79 0.73
CA GLY A 150 -9.32 11.88 1.55
C GLY A 150 -9.01 11.47 2.99
N LYS A 151 -8.97 10.16 3.28
CA LYS A 151 -8.70 9.61 4.61
C LYS A 151 -7.20 9.48 4.81
N ALA A 152 -6.57 10.60 5.17
CA ALA A 152 -5.18 10.66 5.59
C ALA A 152 -4.95 9.92 6.92
N ALA A 153 -3.68 9.63 7.24
CA ALA A 153 -3.32 9.06 8.54
C ALA A 153 -3.84 9.94 9.68
N GLY A 154 -4.54 9.34 10.65
CA GLY A 154 -5.12 10.06 11.79
C GLY A 154 -6.58 10.49 11.61
N ARG A 155 -7.19 10.29 10.43
CA ARG A 155 -8.65 10.45 10.24
C ARG A 155 -9.38 9.10 10.26
N ALA A 156 -10.68 9.12 10.55
CA ALA A 156 -11.53 7.93 10.60
C ALA A 156 -11.38 7.08 9.31
N GLY A 157 -10.86 5.85 9.44
CA GLY A 157 -10.79 4.85 8.37
C GLY A 157 -9.41 4.22 8.10
N PHE A 158 -8.31 4.75 8.67
CA PHE A 158 -7.02 4.04 8.67
C PHE A 158 -6.21 4.32 9.95
N HIS A 159 -5.78 3.25 10.61
CA HIS A 159 -4.85 3.30 11.74
C HIS A 159 -3.51 2.69 11.33
N CYS A 160 -2.41 3.35 11.71
CA CYS A 160 -1.08 2.73 11.66
C CYS A 160 -1.11 1.44 12.49
N PRO A 161 -0.67 0.28 11.97
CA PRO A 161 -0.67 -0.98 12.72
C PRO A 161 0.09 -0.89 14.05
N THR A 162 1.23 -0.19 14.07
CA THR A 162 2.05 -0.01 15.28
C THR A 162 1.35 0.88 16.31
N CYS A 163 0.86 2.06 15.91
CA CYS A 163 0.12 2.93 16.83
C CYS A 163 -1.16 2.26 17.34
N TYR A 164 -1.82 1.47 16.49
CA TYR A 164 -3.02 0.73 16.87
C TYR A 164 -2.70 -0.36 17.90
N ALA A 165 -1.63 -1.14 17.70
CA ALA A 165 -1.18 -2.13 18.68
C ALA A 165 -0.78 -1.49 20.02
N ALA A 166 -0.08 -0.35 19.97
CA ALA A 166 0.27 0.41 21.17
C ALA A 166 -0.98 0.90 21.92
N ARG A 167 -1.98 1.43 21.20
CA ARG A 167 -3.27 1.83 21.78
C ARG A 167 -3.98 0.65 22.43
N LEU A 168 -4.10 -0.49 21.74
CA LEU A 168 -4.74 -1.68 22.32
C LEU A 168 -4.04 -2.15 23.59
N SER A 169 -2.71 -2.08 23.62
CA SER A 169 -1.93 -2.43 24.82
C SER A 169 -2.18 -1.44 25.95
N SER A 170 -2.27 -0.14 25.66
CA SER A 170 -2.60 0.90 26.63
C SER A 170 -4.02 0.76 27.17
N ASP A 171 -5.00 0.49 26.30
CA ASP A 171 -6.41 0.30 26.68
C ASP A 171 -6.57 -0.90 27.63
N ALA A 172 -5.80 -1.97 27.40
CA ALA A 172 -5.73 -3.14 28.26
C ALA A 172 -5.04 -2.84 29.60
N ALA A 173 -3.87 -2.19 29.57
CA ALA A 173 -3.11 -1.88 30.78
C ALA A 173 -3.90 -0.96 31.72
N ALA A 174 -4.62 0.01 31.18
CA ALA A 174 -5.51 0.89 31.95
C ALA A 174 -6.63 0.14 32.70
N ARG A 175 -6.87 -1.13 32.37
CA ARG A 175 -7.89 -1.99 32.97
C ARG A 175 -7.31 -3.16 33.75
N GLY A 176 -5.99 -3.21 33.94
CA GLY A 176 -5.32 -4.33 34.61
C GLY A 176 -5.21 -5.60 33.75
N TRP A 177 -5.06 -5.42 32.43
CA TRP A 177 -4.87 -6.50 31.48
C TRP A 177 -3.63 -6.28 30.61
N THR A 178 -2.93 -7.37 30.32
CA THR A 178 -1.83 -7.39 29.35
C THR A 178 -2.31 -7.99 28.03
N LEU A 179 -2.10 -7.29 26.90
CA LEU A 179 -2.33 -7.84 25.55
C LEU A 179 -1.26 -8.89 25.21
N LEU A 180 -1.66 -10.13 24.97
CA LEU A 180 -0.75 -11.21 24.59
C LEU A 180 -0.55 -11.30 23.07
N GLY A 181 -1.59 -11.02 22.29
CA GLY A 181 -1.48 -11.08 20.84
C GLY A 181 -2.83 -11.23 20.11
N PRO A 182 -2.77 -11.65 18.83
CA PRO A 182 -3.94 -11.97 18.03
C PRO A 182 -4.86 -13.00 18.70
N ASP A 183 -6.11 -13.06 18.22
CA ASP A 183 -7.03 -14.10 18.64
C ASP A 183 -6.55 -15.49 18.18
N PRO A 184 -6.50 -16.51 19.06
CA PRO A 184 -6.13 -17.88 18.68
C PRO A 184 -7.06 -18.49 17.62
N GLU A 185 -8.32 -18.05 17.57
CA GLU A 185 -9.29 -18.49 16.55
C GLU A 185 -9.29 -17.60 15.30
N ALA A 186 -8.27 -16.75 15.14
CA ALA A 186 -8.12 -15.84 14.01
C ALA A 186 -9.28 -14.85 13.80
N ASN A 187 -10.10 -14.57 14.84
CA ASN A 187 -11.12 -13.55 14.74
C ASN A 187 -10.50 -12.14 14.91
N PRO A 188 -10.55 -11.28 13.88
CA PRO A 188 -9.91 -9.96 13.94
C PRO A 188 -10.52 -9.03 14.98
N ASN A 189 -11.76 -9.28 15.42
CA ASN A 189 -12.48 -8.49 16.42
C ASN A 189 -12.10 -8.86 17.87
N TYR A 190 -11.35 -9.94 18.06
CA TYR A 190 -10.91 -10.43 19.36
C TYR A 190 -9.39 -10.36 19.49
N ARG A 191 -8.93 -10.37 20.72
CA ARG A 191 -7.52 -10.51 21.08
C ARG A 191 -7.40 -11.40 22.31
N SER A 192 -6.23 -12.01 22.48
CA SER A 192 -5.89 -12.74 23.70
C SER A 192 -5.28 -11.77 24.72
N TYR A 193 -5.81 -11.78 25.94
CA TYR A 193 -5.33 -10.96 27.04
C TYR A 193 -5.10 -11.81 28.28
N ARG A 194 -4.14 -11.37 29.11
CA ARG A 194 -3.91 -11.90 30.46
C ARG A 194 -4.39 -10.89 31.49
N HIS A 195 -5.16 -11.34 32.47
CA HIS A 195 -5.54 -10.54 33.63
C HIS A 195 -4.36 -10.40 34.57
N ASP A 196 -3.98 -9.19 34.92
CA ASP A 196 -2.78 -8.96 35.74
C ASP A 196 -2.98 -9.36 37.21
N GLY A 197 -4.24 -9.32 37.70
CA GLY A 197 -4.55 -9.67 39.09
C GLY A 197 -4.50 -11.16 39.41
N CYS A 198 -4.90 -12.04 38.48
CA CYS A 198 -4.95 -13.49 38.72
C CYS A 198 -4.17 -14.34 37.72
N GLY A 199 -3.57 -13.72 36.69
CA GLY A 199 -2.82 -14.41 35.64
C GLY A 199 -3.69 -15.14 34.60
N HIS A 200 -5.02 -15.16 34.76
CA HIS A 200 -5.92 -15.82 33.83
C HIS A 200 -5.81 -15.25 32.41
N THR A 201 -5.80 -16.11 31.40
CA THR A 201 -5.76 -15.70 30.00
C THR A 201 -7.10 -16.00 29.35
N GLN A 202 -7.70 -15.01 28.68
CA GLN A 202 -8.95 -15.19 27.96
C GLN A 202 -9.01 -14.34 26.70
N ARG A 203 -10.01 -14.65 25.88
CA ARG A 203 -10.32 -13.87 24.68
C ARG A 203 -11.25 -12.73 25.07
N VAL A 204 -10.94 -11.52 24.62
CA VAL A 204 -11.82 -10.37 24.82
C VAL A 204 -12.01 -9.65 23.49
N ALA A 205 -13.26 -9.34 23.16
CA ALA A 205 -13.57 -8.50 22.01
C ALA A 205 -12.90 -7.13 22.20
N ILE A 206 -12.27 -6.59 21.15
CA ILE A 206 -11.57 -5.30 21.19
C ILE A 206 -12.51 -4.19 21.67
N ALA A 207 -13.76 -4.18 21.19
CA ALA A 207 -14.76 -3.20 21.62
C ALA A 207 -15.08 -3.31 23.12
N ASN A 208 -15.12 -4.53 23.68
CA ASN A 208 -15.36 -4.73 25.10
C ASN A 208 -14.14 -4.29 25.92
N MET A 209 -12.92 -4.58 25.46
CA MET A 209 -11.70 -4.07 26.10
C MET A 209 -11.70 -2.54 26.18
N ILE A 210 -12.06 -1.86 25.08
CA ILE A 210 -12.15 -0.39 25.04
C ILE A 210 -13.24 0.13 25.98
N THR A 211 -14.42 -0.51 26.01
CA THR A 211 -15.58 -0.04 26.80
C THR A 211 -15.59 -0.54 28.25
N GLY A 212 -14.70 -1.45 28.64
CA GLY A 212 -14.74 -2.09 29.97
C GLY A 212 -15.88 -3.11 30.15
N ARG A 213 -16.60 -3.48 29.09
CA ARG A 213 -17.77 -4.39 29.14
C ARG A 213 -17.37 -5.87 29.15
N PHE A 214 -16.53 -6.25 30.11
CA PHE A 214 -16.07 -7.61 30.29
C PHE A 214 -15.59 -7.82 31.74
N GLY A 215 -15.35 -9.07 32.12
CA GLY A 215 -14.78 -9.44 33.41
C GLY A 215 -13.83 -10.61 33.23
N CYS A 216 -12.96 -10.83 34.22
CA CYS A 216 -12.14 -12.03 34.27
C CYS A 216 -13.04 -13.25 34.51
N GLU A 217 -12.95 -14.27 33.66
CA GLU A 217 -13.73 -15.50 33.78
C GLU A 217 -13.34 -16.32 35.02
N GLN A 218 -12.15 -16.08 35.59
CA GLN A 218 -11.64 -16.80 36.76
C GLN A 218 -11.90 -16.10 38.09
N CYS A 219 -11.70 -14.78 38.17
CA CYS A 219 -11.80 -14.03 39.43
C CYS A 219 -12.69 -12.78 39.34
N GLY A 220 -13.30 -12.53 38.19
CA GLY A 220 -14.19 -11.39 38.00
C GLY A 220 -15.57 -11.68 38.58
N THR A 221 -16.21 -10.65 39.11
CA THR A 221 -17.63 -10.70 39.45
C THR A 221 -18.43 -10.77 38.16
N CYS A 222 -19.33 -11.74 38.05
CA CYS A 222 -20.17 -11.89 36.86
C CYS A 222 -21.01 -10.64 36.60
N TRP A 223 -21.43 -10.44 35.34
CA TRP A 223 -22.16 -9.25 34.89
C TRP A 223 -23.44 -8.98 35.71
N SER A 224 -24.05 -10.03 36.26
CA SER A 224 -25.25 -9.96 37.11
C SER A 224 -24.98 -9.59 38.58
N ALA A 225 -23.73 -9.61 39.03
CA ALA A 225 -23.33 -9.32 40.41
C ALA A 225 -22.47 -8.04 40.54
N ALA A 226 -22.18 -7.36 39.43
CA ALA A 226 -21.45 -6.09 39.45
C ALA A 226 -22.40 -4.92 39.78
N PRO A 227 -21.93 -3.88 40.50
CA PRO A 227 -22.69 -2.64 40.67
C PRO A 227 -23.11 -2.07 39.31
N SER A 228 -24.37 -1.64 39.21
CA SER A 228 -24.94 -1.06 38.00
C SER A 228 -25.79 0.15 38.32
N GLU A 229 -25.78 1.12 37.42
CA GLU A 229 -26.59 2.33 37.50
C GLU A 229 -27.87 2.18 36.67
N ILE A 230 -28.96 2.79 37.14
CA ILE A 230 -30.19 2.96 36.35
C ILE A 230 -30.02 4.21 35.48
N TYR A 231 -30.34 4.11 34.18
CA TYR A 231 -30.23 5.22 33.24
C TYR A 231 -31.51 5.40 32.41
N VAL A 232 -31.74 6.65 32.00
CA VAL A 232 -32.81 7.04 31.08
C VAL A 232 -32.18 7.71 29.86
N LEU A 233 -32.45 7.17 28.67
CA LEU A 233 -32.02 7.73 27.39
C LEU A 233 -33.27 8.19 26.61
N ALA A 234 -33.31 9.47 26.24
CA ALA A 234 -34.33 10.01 25.34
C ALA A 234 -33.72 10.28 23.96
N PHE A 235 -34.39 9.84 22.90
CA PHE A 235 -33.90 10.01 21.53
C PHE A 235 -35.04 10.10 20.51
N GLU A 236 -34.79 10.81 19.43
CA GLU A 236 -35.71 10.92 18.29
C GLU A 236 -35.30 9.92 17.20
N VAL A 237 -36.28 9.19 16.66
CA VAL A 237 -36.09 8.36 15.47
C VAL A 237 -36.76 9.05 14.29
N PRO A 238 -36.01 9.40 13.22
CA PRO A 238 -36.55 10.11 12.07
C PRO A 238 -37.81 9.43 11.51
N LYS A 239 -38.88 10.20 11.35
CA LYS A 239 -40.20 9.75 10.86
C LYS A 239 -40.93 8.75 11.77
N LYS A 240 -40.44 8.48 12.98
CA LYS A 240 -41.08 7.57 13.95
C LYS A 240 -41.39 8.22 15.30
N GLY A 241 -40.81 9.39 15.59
CA GLY A 241 -41.11 10.18 16.79
C GLY A 241 -40.09 9.99 17.92
N ASN A 242 -40.50 10.38 19.13
CA ASN A 242 -39.66 10.40 20.32
C ASN A 242 -39.79 9.11 21.14
N PHE A 243 -38.66 8.59 21.61
CA PHE A 243 -38.60 7.37 22.41
C PHE A 243 -37.81 7.61 23.69
N ILE A 244 -38.21 6.89 24.75
CA ILE A 244 -37.50 6.83 26.02
C ILE A 244 -37.10 5.38 26.26
N LYS A 245 -35.82 5.15 26.58
CA LYS A 245 -35.30 3.86 27.02
C LYS A 245 -34.88 3.99 28.48
N LEU A 246 -35.57 3.28 29.34
CA LEU A 246 -35.14 3.00 30.71
C LEU A 246 -34.34 1.69 30.72
N GLY A 247 -33.17 1.71 31.32
CA GLY A 247 -32.34 0.52 31.45
C GLY A 247 -31.40 0.59 32.64
N TYR A 248 -30.61 -0.45 32.82
CA TYR A 248 -29.50 -0.46 33.77
C TYR A 248 -28.20 -0.84 33.06
N SER A 249 -27.08 -0.29 33.52
CA SER A 249 -25.75 -0.53 32.95
C SER A 249 -24.68 -0.30 34.01
N ARG A 250 -23.61 -1.09 34.00
CA ARG A 250 -22.39 -0.80 34.77
C ARG A 250 -21.71 0.51 34.31
N ASP A 251 -21.93 0.87 33.05
CA ASP A 251 -21.42 2.10 32.44
C ASP A 251 -22.53 2.72 31.58
N PRO A 252 -23.28 3.71 32.10
CA PRO A 252 -24.34 4.39 31.36
C PRO A 252 -23.86 5.21 30.17
N GLU A 253 -22.65 5.78 30.18
CA GLU A 253 -22.17 6.66 29.11
C GLU A 253 -22.02 5.95 27.77
N SER A 254 -21.81 4.63 27.78
CA SER A 254 -21.66 3.86 26.56
C SER A 254 -22.99 3.41 25.91
N ARG A 255 -24.16 3.90 26.37
CA ARG A 255 -25.51 3.43 25.97
C ARG A 255 -26.21 4.23 24.89
#